data_AF-A0A395IK06-F1
#
_entry.id   AF-A0A395IK06-F1
#
_cell.length_a   1.000
_cell.length_b   1.000
_cell.length_c   1.000
_cell.angle_alpha   90.00
_cell.angle_beta   90.00
_cell.angle_gamma   90.00
#
_symmetry.space_group_name_H-M   'P 1'
#
loop_
_entity.id
_entity.type
_entity.pdbx_description
1 polymer ?
#
loop_
_entity_poly.entity_id
_entity_poly.type
_entity_poly.pdbx_seq_one_letter_code
_entity_poly.pdbx_strand_id
1 'polypeptide(L)'
;MILLPNSPILKRKILRKNWLRPGAKGNDEREKKRKTGRSNLKIQHLSVLVAIMMRNLEEGDMERAGRAWGLLLRVQVAGKGMELRRTGFWGIGAELLMRGVMNKQRKEWWEDGTEEGSSDEGNVDIEGGPKEGADGEREDKEGEEKRYGTAEGFLKAKDYYERLILQYPYKRQFHGSVTALDFWPAMLGCEIYGIQFEHKDQLRKIAKQAEKDEDGGDISDSDISDEDEDLENGDYEGDKVFLAHQRRQTRLLLKRRKEKRWEERDEVRRMALVATELVAQRMDELMTTPPYSDSKVLLRLRGMIALYIGDLCVPEKWEGDEEWLGKIRGGAVEADKRFLGRQRDAEVRRGGERREDERRRARGLFGKIGVEWDDGDEALDLDLTLEGYEGDE
;
A
#
# COMPACT_ATOMS: atom_id res chain seq x y z
N MET A 1 -46.53 40.25 89.94
CA MET A 1 -46.88 40.50 88.52
C MET A 1 -45.75 39.90 87.70
N ILE A 2 -45.85 38.86 86.87
CA ILE A 2 -46.97 38.22 86.18
C ILE A 2 -46.55 36.74 85.90
N LEU A 3 -47.43 35.81 86.29
CA LEU A 3 -47.75 34.48 85.76
C LEU A 3 -46.63 33.45 85.42
N LEU A 4 -46.59 32.39 86.24
CA LEU A 4 -46.35 31.00 85.78
C LEU A 4 -47.56 30.53 84.93
N PRO A 5 -47.40 29.52 84.05
CA PRO A 5 -47.79 28.18 84.50
C PRO A 5 -47.01 26.99 83.90
N ASN A 6 -47.11 25.87 84.62
CA ASN A 6 -47.08 24.47 84.16
C ASN A 6 -45.75 23.72 83.96
N SER A 7 -45.39 22.93 84.99
CA SER A 7 -44.73 21.61 84.93
C SER A 7 -45.55 20.60 84.10
N PRO A 8 -45.16 19.31 83.95
CA PRO A 8 -43.86 18.63 84.05
C PRO A 8 -43.56 17.84 82.74
N ILE A 9 -42.56 16.94 82.72
CA ILE A 9 -42.56 15.60 82.07
C ILE A 9 -41.17 15.25 81.52
N LEU A 10 -40.65 14.14 82.05
CA LEU A 10 -39.41 13.46 81.66
C LEU A 10 -39.35 13.23 80.14
N LYS A 11 -38.31 13.79 79.49
CA LYS A 11 -37.90 13.33 78.15
C LYS A 11 -37.24 11.95 78.27
N ARG A 12 -38.06 10.88 78.21
CA ARG A 12 -37.56 9.53 77.88
C ARG A 12 -36.92 9.59 76.49
N LYS A 13 -35.63 9.27 76.41
CA LYS A 13 -34.92 8.99 75.16
C LYS A 13 -35.62 7.85 74.44
N ILE A 14 -36.37 8.14 73.39
CA ILE A 14 -36.79 7.14 72.40
C ILE A 14 -35.59 6.93 71.48
N LEU A 15 -34.83 5.86 71.71
CA LEU A 15 -33.95 5.29 70.70
C LEU A 15 -34.82 4.89 69.50
N ARG A 16 -34.83 5.70 68.44
CA ARG A 16 -35.20 5.21 67.11
C ARG A 16 -34.07 4.29 66.64
N LYS A 17 -34.19 2.99 66.94
CA LYS A 17 -33.48 1.95 66.19
C LYS A 17 -34.01 2.04 64.76
N ASN A 18 -33.25 2.70 63.88
CA ASN A 18 -33.44 2.59 62.44
C ASN A 18 -33.16 1.13 62.06
N TRP A 19 -34.21 0.38 61.82
CA TRP A 19 -34.16 -0.94 61.21
C TRP A 19 -33.66 -0.75 59.77
N LEU A 20 -32.34 -0.77 59.58
CA LEU A 20 -31.75 -1.02 58.27
C LEU A 20 -32.15 -2.44 57.86
N ARG A 21 -33.03 -2.54 56.86
CA ARG A 21 -33.42 -3.79 56.19
C ARG A 21 -32.13 -4.57 55.81
N PRO A 22 -31.93 -5.80 56.31
CA PRO A 22 -30.76 -6.63 55.98
C PRO A 22 -30.66 -7.03 54.50
N GLY A 23 -31.71 -6.81 53.69
CA GLY A 23 -31.77 -7.21 52.29
C GLY A 23 -31.18 -6.23 51.27
N ALA A 24 -30.80 -5.01 51.66
CA ALA A 24 -30.31 -4.01 50.70
C ALA A 24 -28.88 -4.31 50.19
N LYS A 25 -27.97 -4.74 51.09
CA LYS A 25 -26.57 -5.07 50.72
C LYS A 25 -26.47 -6.30 49.81
N GLY A 26 -27.28 -7.32 50.05
CA GLY A 26 -27.27 -8.54 49.23
C GLY A 26 -27.85 -8.35 47.82
N ASN A 27 -28.76 -7.37 47.65
CA ASN A 27 -29.30 -7.05 46.33
C ASN A 27 -28.29 -6.24 45.51
N ASP A 28 -27.57 -5.30 46.13
CA ASP A 28 -26.47 -4.55 45.50
C ASP A 28 -25.32 -5.45 45.04
N GLU A 29 -24.92 -6.44 45.85
CA GLU A 29 -23.87 -7.40 45.46
C GLU A 29 -24.29 -8.32 44.31
N ARG A 30 -25.55 -8.79 44.30
CA ARG A 30 -26.11 -9.57 43.20
C ARG A 30 -26.24 -8.74 41.93
N GLU A 31 -26.64 -7.48 42.05
CA GLU A 31 -26.75 -6.58 40.90
C GLU A 31 -25.38 -6.22 40.32
N LYS A 32 -24.37 -5.99 41.18
CA LYS A 32 -22.98 -5.82 40.75
C LYS A 32 -22.45 -7.07 40.03
N LYS A 33 -22.66 -8.28 40.59
CA LYS A 33 -22.27 -9.55 39.93
C LYS A 33 -22.96 -9.77 38.58
N ARG A 34 -24.23 -9.38 38.43
CA ARG A 34 -24.95 -9.44 37.14
C ARG A 34 -24.44 -8.41 36.13
N LYS A 35 -24.07 -7.20 36.59
CA LYS A 35 -23.46 -6.16 35.75
C LYS A 35 -22.06 -6.58 35.27
N THR A 36 -21.23 -7.16 36.15
CA THR A 36 -19.91 -7.68 35.79
C THR A 36 -20.00 -8.93 34.89
N GLY A 37 -20.97 -9.82 35.12
CA GLY A 37 -21.22 -10.96 34.22
C GLY A 37 -21.63 -10.51 32.81
N ARG A 38 -22.48 -9.48 32.69
CA ARG A 38 -22.86 -8.90 31.39
C ARG A 38 -21.72 -8.18 30.70
N SER A 39 -20.84 -7.48 31.43
CA SER A 39 -19.65 -6.88 30.81
C SER A 39 -18.67 -7.95 30.31
N ASN A 40 -18.48 -9.04 31.06
CA ASN A 40 -17.62 -10.15 30.65
C ASN A 40 -18.14 -10.84 29.40
N LEU A 41 -19.46 -11.06 29.29
CA LEU A 41 -20.07 -11.61 28.07
C LEU A 41 -19.84 -10.69 26.86
N LYS A 42 -19.99 -9.37 27.03
CA LYS A 42 -19.70 -8.40 25.96
C LYS A 42 -18.23 -8.42 25.53
N ILE A 43 -17.31 -8.61 26.47
CA ILE A 43 -15.86 -8.74 26.19
C ILE A 43 -15.58 -10.04 25.42
N GLN A 44 -16.24 -11.14 25.77
CA GLN A 44 -16.16 -12.40 25.01
C GLN A 44 -16.74 -12.27 23.59
N HIS A 45 -17.88 -11.58 23.43
CA HIS A 45 -18.41 -11.31 22.10
C HIS A 45 -17.46 -10.42 21.27
N LEU A 46 -16.81 -9.45 21.91
CA LEU A 46 -15.80 -8.62 21.25
C LEU A 46 -14.63 -9.47 20.74
N SER A 47 -14.08 -10.36 21.59
CA SER A 47 -12.95 -11.20 21.17
C SER A 47 -13.33 -12.16 20.04
N VAL A 48 -14.53 -12.75 20.09
CA VAL A 48 -15.05 -13.60 19.01
C VAL A 48 -15.21 -12.81 17.70
N LEU A 49 -15.77 -11.60 17.75
CA LEU A 49 -15.92 -10.77 16.55
C LEU A 49 -14.57 -10.35 15.95
N VAL A 50 -13.59 -10.01 16.79
CA VAL A 50 -12.22 -9.69 16.34
C VAL A 50 -11.59 -10.92 15.67
N ALA A 51 -11.69 -12.10 16.28
CA ALA A 51 -11.15 -13.33 15.70
C ALA A 51 -11.81 -13.68 14.36
N ILE A 52 -13.14 -13.58 14.27
CA ILE A 52 -13.87 -13.79 13.01
C ILE A 52 -13.43 -12.78 11.94
N MET A 53 -13.28 -11.50 12.30
CA MET A 53 -12.80 -10.48 11.38
C MET A 53 -11.40 -10.80 10.86
N MET A 54 -10.45 -11.10 11.75
CA MET A 54 -9.06 -11.39 11.37
C MET A 54 -8.96 -12.63 10.47
N ARG A 55 -9.68 -13.70 10.82
CA ARG A 55 -9.74 -14.90 9.98
C ARG A 55 -10.31 -14.60 8.58
N ASN A 56 -11.38 -13.81 8.50
CA ASN A 56 -11.92 -13.41 7.20
C ASN A 56 -10.95 -12.52 6.40
N LEU A 57 -10.10 -11.70 7.06
CA LEU A 57 -9.06 -10.91 6.39
C LEU A 57 -7.95 -11.79 5.81
N GLU A 58 -7.54 -12.82 6.55
CA GLU A 58 -6.58 -13.85 6.10
C GLU A 58 -7.13 -14.66 4.93
N GLU A 59 -8.39 -15.09 5.01
CA GLU A 59 -9.10 -15.81 3.94
C GLU A 59 -9.44 -14.92 2.73
N GLY A 60 -9.36 -13.59 2.87
CA GLY A 60 -9.65 -12.61 1.82
C GLY A 60 -11.13 -12.27 1.63
N ASP A 61 -12.02 -12.72 2.53
CA ASP A 61 -13.44 -12.36 2.53
C ASP A 61 -13.65 -10.97 3.18
N MET A 62 -13.43 -9.94 2.37
CA MET A 62 -13.58 -8.54 2.80
C MET A 62 -15.04 -8.17 3.13
N GLU A 63 -16.04 -8.88 2.61
CA GLU A 63 -17.43 -8.56 2.91
C GLU A 63 -17.79 -8.96 4.34
N ARG A 64 -17.46 -10.21 4.70
CA ARG A 64 -17.71 -10.71 6.06
C ARG A 64 -16.82 -9.99 7.08
N ALA A 65 -15.56 -9.73 6.72
CA ALA A 65 -14.68 -8.90 7.54
C ALA A 65 -15.29 -7.50 7.74
N GLY A 66 -15.82 -6.87 6.68
CA GLY A 66 -16.44 -5.54 6.77
C GLY A 66 -17.71 -5.50 7.60
N ARG A 67 -18.54 -6.54 7.53
CA ARG A 67 -19.73 -6.68 8.40
C ARG A 67 -19.33 -6.88 9.87
N ALA A 68 -18.35 -7.75 10.13
CA ALA A 68 -17.82 -7.97 11.48
C ALA A 68 -17.23 -6.68 12.06
N TRP A 69 -16.46 -5.93 11.27
CA TRP A 69 -15.94 -4.61 11.63
C TRP A 69 -17.04 -3.59 11.92
N GLY A 70 -18.08 -3.53 11.08
CA GLY A 70 -19.24 -2.67 11.33
C GLY A 70 -19.99 -3.01 12.62
N LEU A 71 -20.06 -4.29 12.99
CA LEU A 71 -20.60 -4.74 14.28
C LEU A 71 -19.69 -4.34 15.44
N LEU A 72 -18.36 -4.53 15.31
CA LEU A 72 -17.36 -4.14 16.29
C LEU A 72 -17.45 -2.64 16.64
N LEU A 73 -17.58 -1.76 15.64
CA LEU A 73 -17.73 -0.31 15.84
C LEU A 73 -19.00 0.07 16.64
N ARG A 74 -20.03 -0.78 16.62
CA ARG A 74 -21.30 -0.56 17.35
C ARG A 74 -21.31 -1.17 18.75
N VAL A 75 -20.39 -2.09 19.06
CA VAL A 75 -20.31 -2.73 20.38
C VAL A 75 -19.85 -1.71 21.42
N GLN A 76 -20.66 -1.54 22.48
CA GLN A 76 -20.33 -0.70 23.63
C GLN A 76 -20.19 -1.55 24.89
N VAL A 77 -18.99 -1.53 25.47
CA VAL A 77 -18.67 -2.18 26.75
C VAL A 77 -18.66 -1.12 27.83
N ALA A 78 -19.49 -1.29 28.87
CA ALA A 78 -19.63 -0.32 29.97
C ALA A 78 -19.90 1.14 29.53
N GLY A 79 -20.63 1.34 28.42
CA GLY A 79 -20.96 2.66 27.88
C GLY A 79 -19.83 3.35 27.10
N LYS A 80 -18.67 2.70 26.98
CA LYS A 80 -17.59 3.13 26.08
C LYS A 80 -17.63 2.28 24.81
N GLY A 81 -17.58 2.93 23.65
CA GLY A 81 -17.38 2.25 22.38
C GLY A 81 -15.98 1.64 22.29
N MET A 82 -15.75 0.82 21.28
CA MET A 82 -14.42 0.29 20.97
C MET A 82 -13.43 1.44 20.76
N GLU A 83 -12.30 1.43 21.48
CA GLU A 83 -11.23 2.41 21.28
C GLU A 83 -10.37 1.98 20.09
N LEU A 84 -10.56 2.59 18.91
CA LEU A 84 -9.79 2.27 17.70
C LEU A 84 -8.27 2.50 17.87
N ARG A 85 -7.87 3.33 18.84
CA ARG A 85 -6.49 3.76 19.05
C ARG A 85 -5.59 2.70 19.69
N ARG A 86 -6.06 1.96 20.70
CA ARG A 86 -5.16 1.16 21.56
C ARG A 86 -4.78 -0.21 21.00
N THR A 87 -5.50 -0.69 20.00
CA THR A 87 -5.48 -2.11 19.59
C THR A 87 -5.01 -2.31 18.14
N GLY A 88 -4.41 -1.29 17.52
CA GLY A 88 -3.99 -1.36 16.10
C GLY A 88 -5.14 -1.43 15.09
N PHE A 89 -6.38 -1.40 15.58
CA PHE A 89 -7.60 -1.49 14.77
C PHE A 89 -7.76 -0.36 13.76
N TRP A 90 -7.10 0.78 13.99
CA TRP A 90 -7.03 1.86 13.01
C TRP A 90 -6.35 1.41 11.70
N GLY A 91 -5.29 0.59 11.77
CA GLY A 91 -4.63 0.05 10.57
C GLY A 91 -5.52 -0.95 9.82
N ILE A 92 -6.23 -1.80 10.57
CA ILE A 92 -7.20 -2.77 10.02
C ILE A 92 -8.38 -2.06 9.33
N GLY A 93 -8.84 -0.93 9.89
CA GLY A 93 -9.87 -0.10 9.26
C GLY A 93 -9.43 0.41 7.89
N ALA A 94 -8.18 0.87 7.76
CA ALA A 94 -7.62 1.28 6.48
C ALA A 94 -7.44 0.09 5.51
N GLU A 95 -6.95 -1.04 6.00
CA GLU A 95 -6.82 -2.27 5.20
C GLU A 95 -8.15 -2.71 4.60
N LEU A 96 -9.20 -2.74 5.43
CA LEU A 96 -10.54 -3.08 4.99
C LEU A 96 -11.06 -2.12 3.92
N LEU A 97 -10.72 -0.83 4.00
CA LEU A 97 -11.10 0.15 2.98
C LEU A 97 -10.31 -0.06 1.68
N MET A 98 -9.00 -0.35 1.77
CA MET A 98 -8.15 -0.59 0.61
C MET A 98 -8.58 -1.85 -0.15
N ARG A 99 -8.79 -2.96 0.57
CA ARG A 99 -9.14 -4.27 -0.01
C ARG A 99 -10.65 -4.43 -0.25
N GLY A 100 -11.50 -3.80 0.55
CA GLY A 100 -12.96 -4.00 0.53
C GLY A 100 -13.68 -3.47 -0.71
N VAL A 101 -13.09 -2.50 -1.42
CA VAL A 101 -13.64 -2.03 -2.71
C VAL A 101 -13.52 -3.11 -3.80
N MET A 102 -12.50 -3.97 -3.71
CA MET A 102 -12.25 -5.05 -4.68
C MET A 102 -13.39 -6.08 -4.73
N ASN A 103 -14.10 -6.30 -3.61
CA ASN A 103 -15.19 -7.28 -3.55
C ASN A 103 -16.53 -6.74 -4.09
N LYS A 104 -16.79 -5.42 -4.05
CA LYS A 104 -17.98 -4.84 -4.68
C LYS A 104 -17.92 -4.90 -6.21
N GLN A 105 -16.79 -4.52 -6.81
CA GLN A 105 -16.59 -4.61 -8.26
C GLN A 105 -16.61 -6.05 -8.75
N ARG A 106 -15.97 -6.98 -8.03
CA ARG A 106 -16.02 -8.41 -8.38
C ARG A 106 -17.47 -8.91 -8.42
N LYS A 107 -18.30 -8.55 -7.44
CA LYS A 107 -19.70 -8.96 -7.36
C LYS A 107 -20.56 -8.40 -8.49
N GLU A 108 -20.40 -7.13 -8.85
CA GLU A 108 -21.11 -6.51 -9.98
C GLU A 108 -20.80 -7.24 -11.31
N TRP A 109 -19.57 -7.74 -11.50
CA TRP A 109 -19.19 -8.49 -12.70
C TRP A 109 -19.76 -9.93 -12.75
N TRP A 110 -20.07 -10.55 -11.60
CA TRP A 110 -20.72 -11.86 -11.57
C TRP A 110 -22.25 -11.77 -11.62
N GLU A 111 -22.84 -10.64 -11.21
CA GLU A 111 -24.30 -10.42 -11.27
C GLU A 111 -24.76 -9.88 -12.64
N ASP A 112 -23.93 -9.13 -13.37
CA ASP A 112 -24.21 -8.62 -14.73
C ASP A 112 -24.18 -9.72 -15.82
N GLY A 113 -23.59 -10.89 -15.53
CA GLY A 113 -23.58 -12.05 -16.44
C GLY A 113 -24.84 -12.94 -16.37
N THR A 114 -25.83 -12.59 -15.54
CA THR A 114 -27.01 -13.44 -15.26
C THR A 114 -28.34 -12.80 -15.62
N GLU A 115 -28.38 -11.59 -16.18
CA GLU A 115 -29.62 -10.90 -16.56
C GLU A 115 -29.63 -10.48 -18.04
N GLU A 116 -29.61 -11.45 -18.98
CA GLU A 116 -30.24 -11.25 -20.30
C GLU A 116 -30.50 -12.62 -20.97
N GLY A 117 -31.73 -13.11 -20.82
CA GLY A 117 -32.17 -14.40 -21.36
C GLY A 117 -33.63 -14.69 -21.03
N SER A 118 -34.52 -13.83 -21.51
CA SER A 118 -35.96 -13.97 -21.41
C SER A 118 -36.48 -15.26 -22.05
N SER A 119 -37.30 -16.00 -21.29
CA SER A 119 -38.47 -16.82 -21.67
C SER A 119 -38.31 -17.93 -22.73
N ASP A 120 -38.46 -19.21 -22.34
CA ASP A 120 -39.64 -20.01 -22.74
C ASP A 120 -39.79 -21.27 -21.87
N GLU A 121 -41.03 -21.69 -21.65
CA GLU A 121 -41.45 -22.76 -20.73
C GLU A 121 -41.22 -24.18 -21.27
N GLY A 122 -40.94 -25.13 -20.36
CA GLY A 122 -40.90 -26.56 -20.69
C GLY A 122 -40.57 -27.45 -19.49
N ASN A 123 -41.60 -27.86 -18.76
CA ASN A 123 -41.61 -28.78 -17.63
C ASN A 123 -40.95 -30.15 -17.94
N VAL A 124 -40.24 -30.76 -16.97
CA VAL A 124 -40.34 -32.16 -16.47
C VAL A 124 -39.08 -32.54 -15.66
N ASP A 125 -39.30 -32.75 -14.36
CA ASP A 125 -38.72 -33.72 -13.41
C ASP A 125 -37.25 -34.17 -13.50
N ILE A 126 -36.51 -34.05 -12.37
CA ILE A 126 -35.98 -35.19 -11.58
C ILE A 126 -35.16 -34.67 -10.37
N GLU A 127 -35.53 -35.14 -9.18
CA GLU A 127 -34.72 -35.09 -7.96
C GLU A 127 -33.38 -35.82 -8.15
N GLY A 128 -32.28 -35.23 -7.69
CA GLY A 128 -31.04 -36.01 -7.49
C GLY A 128 -29.74 -35.22 -7.38
N GLY A 129 -29.48 -34.64 -6.21
CA GLY A 129 -28.15 -34.55 -5.58
C GLY A 129 -27.04 -33.70 -6.24
N PRO A 130 -26.07 -33.21 -5.43
CA PRO A 130 -25.03 -32.30 -5.88
C PRO A 130 -23.99 -33.04 -6.72
N LYS A 131 -23.72 -32.56 -7.95
CA LYS A 131 -22.52 -32.95 -8.68
C LYS A 131 -21.31 -32.25 -8.04
N GLU A 132 -20.63 -32.98 -7.16
CA GLU A 132 -19.19 -32.87 -6.97
C GLU A 132 -18.49 -33.01 -8.33
N GLY A 133 -17.47 -32.19 -8.58
CA GLY A 133 -16.72 -32.17 -9.84
C GLY A 133 -16.84 -30.84 -10.57
N ALA A 134 -16.33 -29.77 -9.96
CA ALA A 134 -15.92 -28.58 -10.67
C ALA A 134 -14.67 -28.04 -9.99
N ASP A 135 -13.69 -28.94 -9.89
CA ASP A 135 -12.31 -28.70 -9.52
C ASP A 135 -11.70 -27.98 -10.73
N GLY A 136 -12.18 -26.76 -10.97
CA GLY A 136 -11.51 -25.84 -11.87
C GLY A 136 -10.20 -25.50 -11.23
N GLU A 137 -9.16 -26.24 -11.61
CA GLU A 137 -7.77 -25.85 -11.49
C GLU A 137 -7.69 -24.39 -11.89
N ARG A 138 -7.66 -23.52 -10.88
CA ARG A 138 -7.23 -22.15 -11.06
C ARG A 138 -5.76 -22.30 -11.38
N GLU A 139 -5.42 -22.26 -12.66
CA GLU A 139 -4.09 -21.86 -13.09
C GLU A 139 -3.87 -20.46 -12.49
N ASP A 140 -3.39 -20.45 -11.25
CA ASP A 140 -2.74 -19.31 -10.66
C ASP A 140 -1.60 -19.00 -11.63
N LYS A 141 -1.78 -17.95 -12.45
CA LYS A 141 -0.68 -17.37 -13.23
C LYS A 141 0.38 -16.90 -12.23
N GLU A 142 1.30 -17.81 -11.91
CA GLU A 142 2.46 -17.60 -11.05
C GLU A 142 3.22 -16.38 -11.59
N GLY A 143 3.06 -15.23 -10.91
CA GLY A 143 3.81 -14.01 -11.24
C GLY A 143 3.00 -12.71 -11.31
N GLU A 144 1.67 -12.75 -11.29
CA GLU A 144 0.90 -11.51 -11.14
C GLU A 144 0.77 -11.15 -9.64
N GLU A 145 1.69 -10.33 -9.13
CA GLU A 145 1.52 -9.74 -7.79
C GLU A 145 0.20 -8.97 -7.75
N LYS A 146 -0.80 -9.56 -7.10
CA LYS A 146 -2.11 -8.96 -6.92
C LYS A 146 -1.94 -7.64 -6.17
N ARG A 147 -2.40 -6.53 -6.77
CA ARG A 147 -2.40 -5.20 -6.13
C ARG A 147 -3.03 -5.31 -4.74
N TYR A 148 -2.32 -4.82 -3.73
CA TYR A 148 -2.89 -4.66 -2.41
C TYR A 148 -3.97 -3.56 -2.42
N GLY A 149 -5.21 -3.94 -2.72
CA GLY A 149 -6.37 -3.03 -2.80
C GLY A 149 -6.60 -2.39 -4.16
N THR A 150 -7.64 -1.57 -4.28
CA THR A 150 -7.97 -0.80 -5.51
C THR A 150 -7.54 0.66 -5.37
N ALA A 151 -7.37 1.37 -6.50
CA ALA A 151 -7.07 2.81 -6.48
C ALA A 151 -8.09 3.60 -5.64
N GLU A 152 -9.39 3.32 -5.82
CA GLU A 152 -10.45 3.91 -4.99
C GLU A 152 -10.34 3.54 -3.50
N GLY A 153 -9.90 2.32 -3.20
CA GLY A 153 -9.65 1.86 -1.84
C GLY A 153 -8.55 2.69 -1.16
N PHE A 154 -7.49 3.04 -1.91
CA PHE A 154 -6.44 3.94 -1.42
C PHE A 154 -6.97 5.34 -1.09
N LEU A 155 -7.81 5.93 -1.96
CA LEU A 155 -8.45 7.23 -1.68
C LEU A 155 -9.31 7.17 -0.41
N LYS A 156 -10.11 6.12 -0.25
CA LYS A 156 -10.94 5.93 0.97
C LYS A 156 -10.07 5.74 2.22
N ALA A 157 -8.94 5.05 2.10
CA ALA A 157 -8.00 4.88 3.21
C ALA A 157 -7.32 6.21 3.57
N LYS A 158 -6.97 7.03 2.58
CA LYS A 158 -6.46 8.39 2.80
C LYS A 158 -7.47 9.25 3.55
N ASP A 159 -8.71 9.35 3.06
CA ASP A 159 -9.81 10.07 3.73
C ASP A 159 -10.02 9.57 5.18
N TYR A 160 -9.88 8.27 5.39
CA TYR A 160 -9.99 7.66 6.71
C TYR A 160 -8.87 8.13 7.64
N TYR A 161 -7.61 8.10 7.19
CA TYR A 161 -6.47 8.60 7.96
C TYR A 161 -6.55 10.10 8.22
N GLU A 162 -6.95 10.91 7.24
CA GLU A 162 -7.14 12.36 7.41
C GLU A 162 -8.17 12.65 8.52
N ARG A 163 -9.27 11.91 8.56
CA ARG A 163 -10.26 12.01 9.65
C ARG A 163 -9.65 11.63 10.99
N LEU A 164 -8.85 10.57 11.06
CA LEU A 164 -8.18 10.17 12.30
C LEU A 164 -7.16 11.20 12.78
N ILE A 165 -6.39 11.81 11.87
CA ILE A 165 -5.43 12.87 12.18
C ILE A 165 -6.14 14.09 12.79
N LEU A 166 -7.30 14.49 12.22
CA LEU A 166 -8.09 15.59 12.74
C LEU A 166 -8.77 15.26 14.07
N GLN A 167 -9.25 14.03 14.26
CA GLN A 167 -9.90 13.60 15.49
C GLN A 167 -8.92 13.40 16.65
N TYR A 168 -7.69 12.99 16.35
CA TYR A 168 -6.66 12.68 17.33
C TYR A 168 -5.34 13.44 17.08
N PRO A 169 -5.35 14.79 17.20
CA PRO A 169 -4.13 15.57 17.09
C PRO A 169 -3.12 15.18 18.17
N TYR A 170 -1.84 15.36 17.87
CA TYR A 170 -0.80 15.12 18.87
C TYR A 170 -0.96 16.04 20.08
N LYS A 171 -0.88 15.45 21.26
CA LYS A 171 -0.85 16.16 22.54
C LYS A 171 0.27 15.56 23.39
N ARG A 172 1.26 16.38 23.76
CA ARG A 172 2.43 15.97 24.56
C ARG A 172 2.08 15.28 25.88
N GLN A 173 0.89 15.53 26.43
CA GLN A 173 0.41 14.93 27.68
C GLN A 173 0.02 13.44 27.54
N PHE A 174 -0.14 12.92 26.32
CA PHE A 174 -0.60 11.55 26.05
C PHE A 174 0.39 10.78 25.17
N HIS A 175 1.63 10.67 25.65
CA HIS A 175 2.74 10.02 24.93
C HIS A 175 2.56 8.51 24.67
N GLY A 176 1.67 7.83 25.40
CA GLY A 176 1.39 6.39 25.22
C GLY A 176 0.13 6.06 24.42
N SER A 177 -0.52 7.05 23.79
CA SER A 177 -1.70 6.81 22.97
C SER A 177 -1.40 7.03 21.50
N VAL A 178 -2.03 6.25 20.62
CA VAL A 178 -1.91 6.46 19.18
C VAL A 178 -2.45 7.85 18.81
N THR A 179 -1.64 8.62 18.12
CA THR A 179 -1.91 10.02 17.73
C THR A 179 -1.66 10.24 16.25
N ALA A 180 -1.86 11.48 15.79
CA ALA A 180 -1.42 11.93 14.47
C ALA A 180 0.02 11.50 14.10
N LEU A 181 0.94 11.39 15.06
CA LEU A 181 2.31 10.92 14.80
C LEU A 181 2.40 9.49 14.25
N ASP A 182 1.41 8.66 14.52
CA ASP A 182 1.34 7.28 14.06
C ASP A 182 0.53 7.17 12.76
N PHE A 183 -0.52 7.99 12.62
CA PHE A 183 -1.38 8.00 11.44
C PHE A 183 -0.69 8.60 10.21
N TRP A 184 0.12 9.64 10.38
CA TRP A 184 0.84 10.28 9.27
C TRP A 184 1.77 9.30 8.53
N PRO A 185 2.71 8.59 9.20
CA PRO A 185 3.53 7.59 8.53
C PRO A 185 2.72 6.48 7.84
N ALA A 186 1.63 6.02 8.46
CA ALA A 186 0.80 4.98 7.87
C ALA A 186 0.11 5.44 6.58
N MET A 187 -0.47 6.64 6.59
CA MET A 187 -1.08 7.23 5.40
C MET A 187 -0.06 7.45 4.29
N LEU A 188 1.09 8.02 4.64
CA LEU A 188 2.20 8.25 3.70
C LEU A 188 2.71 6.92 3.12
N GLY A 189 2.86 5.91 3.96
CA GLY A 189 3.26 4.56 3.54
C GLY A 189 2.30 3.96 2.52
N CYS A 190 0.98 4.10 2.72
CA CYS A 190 -0.02 3.66 1.73
C CYS A 190 0.13 4.38 0.39
N GLU A 191 0.35 5.71 0.40
CA GLU A 191 0.55 6.47 -0.84
C GLU A 191 1.84 6.07 -1.57
N ILE A 192 2.96 5.92 -0.85
CA ILE A 192 4.24 5.50 -1.42
C ILE A 192 4.14 4.11 -2.02
N TYR A 193 3.49 3.18 -1.32
CA TYR A 193 3.22 1.84 -1.84
C TYR A 193 2.42 1.91 -3.14
N GLY A 194 1.38 2.75 -3.20
CA GLY A 194 0.58 2.94 -4.41
C GLY A 194 1.42 3.37 -5.61
N ILE A 195 2.31 4.35 -5.42
CA ILE A 195 3.22 4.84 -6.46
C ILE A 195 4.19 3.74 -6.90
N GLN A 196 4.82 3.03 -5.96
CA GLN A 196 5.77 1.96 -6.26
C GLN A 196 5.11 0.80 -6.99
N PHE A 197 3.89 0.44 -6.59
CA PHE A 197 3.12 -0.60 -7.27
C PHE A 197 2.81 -0.21 -8.70
N GLU A 198 2.30 1.01 -8.93
CA GLU A 198 1.97 1.49 -10.29
C GLU A 198 3.22 1.56 -11.17
N HIS A 199 4.35 2.02 -10.62
CA HIS A 199 5.63 2.02 -11.30
C HIS A 199 6.06 0.61 -11.73
N LYS A 200 6.08 -0.35 -10.81
CA LYS A 200 6.45 -1.75 -11.11
C LYS A 200 5.47 -2.41 -12.07
N ASP A 201 4.18 -2.17 -11.90
CA ASP A 201 3.14 -2.75 -12.74
C ASP A 201 3.24 -2.28 -14.19
N GLN A 202 3.49 -0.98 -14.40
CA GLN A 202 3.74 -0.43 -15.74
C GLN A 202 4.99 -1.02 -16.38
N LEU A 203 6.09 -1.14 -15.64
CA LEU A 203 7.30 -1.80 -16.15
C LEU A 203 7.04 -3.27 -16.53
N ARG A 204 6.29 -4.02 -15.72
CA ARG A 204 5.89 -5.39 -16.05
C ARG A 204 5.02 -5.46 -17.30
N LYS A 205 4.11 -4.51 -17.50
CA LYS A 205 3.28 -4.45 -18.72
C LYS A 205 4.13 -4.20 -19.96
N ILE A 206 5.11 -3.30 -19.88
CA ILE A 206 6.07 -3.05 -20.96
C ILE A 206 6.90 -4.32 -21.24
N ALA A 207 7.35 -5.03 -20.20
CA ALA A 207 8.09 -6.29 -20.34
C ALA A 207 7.23 -7.42 -20.96
N LYS A 208 5.97 -7.59 -20.52
CA LYS A 208 5.05 -8.56 -21.14
C LYS A 208 4.72 -8.22 -22.59
N GLN A 209 4.63 -6.93 -22.94
CA GLN A 209 4.43 -6.52 -24.32
C GLN A 209 5.66 -6.83 -25.17
N ALA A 210 6.85 -6.63 -24.61
CA ALA A 210 8.11 -7.03 -25.23
C ALA A 210 8.15 -8.53 -25.58
N GLU A 211 7.81 -9.40 -24.63
CA GLU A 211 7.78 -10.85 -24.85
C GLU A 211 6.78 -11.25 -25.95
N LYS A 212 5.58 -10.66 -25.98
CA LYS A 212 4.57 -10.93 -27.02
C LYS A 212 5.02 -10.48 -28.40
N ASP A 213 5.72 -9.35 -28.48
CA ASP A 213 6.25 -8.83 -29.75
C ASP A 213 7.40 -9.70 -30.28
N GLU A 214 8.09 -10.45 -29.40
CA GLU A 214 9.17 -11.39 -29.71
C GLU A 214 8.64 -12.79 -30.10
N ASP A 215 7.56 -13.26 -29.46
CA ASP A 215 6.91 -14.55 -29.75
C ASP A 215 5.97 -14.50 -30.98
N GLY A 216 5.46 -13.30 -31.32
CA GLY A 216 4.48 -13.09 -32.38
C GLY A 216 5.01 -12.89 -33.81
N GLY A 217 6.33 -12.98 -34.07
CA GLY A 217 6.85 -12.78 -35.43
C GLY A 217 8.34 -13.05 -35.68
N ASP A 218 8.62 -14.19 -36.31
CA ASP A 218 9.59 -14.55 -37.39
C ASP A 218 11.04 -14.03 -37.40
N ILE A 219 11.54 -13.23 -36.45
CA ILE A 219 12.96 -12.85 -36.44
C ILE A 219 13.47 -12.75 -35.00
N SER A 220 14.23 -13.76 -34.59
CA SER A 220 14.94 -13.79 -33.32
C SER A 220 16.20 -12.90 -33.38
N ASP A 221 16.64 -12.35 -32.25
CA ASP A 221 17.93 -11.64 -32.13
C ASP A 221 19.10 -12.55 -32.57
N SER A 222 18.90 -13.88 -32.50
CA SER A 222 19.84 -14.90 -32.99
C SER A 222 19.94 -15.01 -34.53
N ASP A 223 18.98 -14.48 -35.29
CA ASP A 223 19.03 -14.49 -36.77
C ASP A 223 19.90 -13.36 -37.34
N ILE A 224 20.51 -12.57 -36.46
CA ILE A 224 21.39 -11.43 -36.77
C ILE A 224 22.78 -11.72 -36.16
N SER A 225 23.35 -12.89 -36.45
CA SER A 225 24.78 -13.12 -36.17
C SER A 225 25.63 -12.25 -37.11
N ASP A 226 26.64 -11.58 -36.56
CA ASP A 226 27.67 -10.81 -37.27
C ASP A 226 28.71 -11.73 -37.97
N GLU A 227 28.33 -12.98 -38.25
CA GLU A 227 29.12 -13.85 -39.08
C GLU A 227 28.83 -13.49 -40.53
N ASP A 228 29.60 -12.53 -41.05
CA ASP A 228 29.96 -12.48 -42.46
C ASP A 228 30.72 -13.78 -42.80
N GLU A 229 30.06 -14.94 -42.70
CA GLU A 229 30.56 -16.13 -43.38
C GLU A 229 30.42 -15.85 -44.86
N ASP A 230 31.57 -15.57 -45.46
CA ASP A 230 31.81 -15.48 -46.89
C ASP A 230 31.01 -16.58 -47.63
N LEU A 231 29.79 -16.23 -48.08
CA LEU A 231 29.02 -17.05 -49.01
C LEU A 231 29.67 -16.95 -50.38
N GLU A 232 30.91 -17.42 -50.50
CA GLU A 232 31.78 -17.24 -51.66
C GLU A 232 31.48 -18.23 -52.80
N ASN A 233 30.42 -19.04 -52.73
CA ASN A 233 30.15 -20.06 -53.75
C ASN A 233 28.68 -20.14 -54.20
N GLY A 234 28.21 -19.12 -54.93
CA GLY A 234 26.94 -19.20 -55.66
C GLY A 234 26.66 -17.98 -56.55
N ASP A 235 26.49 -18.22 -57.85
CA ASP A 235 26.39 -17.24 -58.95
C ASP A 235 25.05 -16.45 -59.04
N TYR A 236 24.43 -16.12 -57.90
CA TYR A 236 23.19 -15.33 -57.85
C TYR A 236 23.38 -14.06 -56.98
N GLU A 237 24.01 -13.03 -57.54
CA GLU A 237 24.23 -11.72 -56.90
C GLU A 237 22.94 -11.00 -56.47
N GLY A 238 21.82 -11.22 -57.19
CA GLY A 238 20.55 -10.53 -56.95
C GLY A 238 19.88 -10.85 -55.62
N ASP A 239 19.93 -12.11 -55.18
CA ASP A 239 19.27 -12.57 -53.95
C ASP A 239 20.01 -12.11 -52.69
N LYS A 240 21.33 -11.96 -52.76
CA LYS A 240 22.16 -11.45 -51.64
C LYS A 240 21.85 -9.99 -51.32
N VAL A 241 21.71 -9.14 -52.33
CA VAL A 241 21.39 -7.71 -52.15
C VAL A 241 19.98 -7.54 -51.55
N PHE A 242 19.02 -8.37 -51.98
CA PHE A 242 17.67 -8.38 -51.43
C PHE A 242 17.64 -8.82 -49.96
N LEU A 243 18.30 -9.93 -49.62
CA LEU A 243 18.40 -10.43 -48.25
C LEU A 243 19.15 -9.44 -47.33
N ALA A 244 20.22 -8.81 -47.80
CA ALA A 244 20.92 -7.77 -47.07
C ALA A 244 20.05 -6.52 -46.84
N HIS A 245 19.23 -6.13 -47.82
CA HIS A 245 18.27 -5.05 -47.67
C HIS A 245 17.20 -5.39 -46.64
N GLN A 246 16.68 -6.62 -46.66
CA GLN A 246 15.70 -7.12 -45.70
C GLN A 246 16.27 -7.15 -44.28
N ARG A 247 17.47 -7.71 -44.06
CA ARG A 247 18.18 -7.70 -42.76
C ARG A 247 18.41 -6.28 -42.23
N ARG A 248 18.75 -5.34 -43.12
CA ARG A 248 18.90 -3.93 -42.73
C ARG A 248 17.57 -3.31 -42.30
N GLN A 249 16.48 -3.59 -43.01
CA GLN A 249 15.14 -3.11 -42.65
C GLN A 249 14.68 -3.69 -41.31
N THR A 250 14.86 -5.00 -41.08
CA THR A 250 14.46 -5.66 -39.84
C THR A 250 15.26 -5.13 -38.65
N ARG A 251 16.57 -4.93 -38.80
CA ARG A 251 17.42 -4.27 -37.78
C ARG A 251 16.96 -2.86 -37.43
N LEU A 252 16.55 -2.06 -38.41
CA LEU A 252 16.04 -0.70 -38.16
C LEU A 252 14.69 -0.71 -37.44
N LEU A 253 13.81 -1.66 -37.76
CA LEU A 253 12.53 -1.83 -37.08
C LEU A 253 12.73 -2.26 -35.62
N LEU A 254 13.61 -3.23 -35.37
CA LEU A 254 13.95 -3.68 -34.02
C LEU A 254 14.56 -2.55 -33.18
N LYS A 255 15.49 -1.77 -33.75
CA LYS A 255 16.06 -0.58 -33.09
C LYS A 255 14.97 0.44 -32.71
N ARG A 256 14.05 0.75 -33.62
CA ARG A 256 12.92 1.67 -33.34
C ARG A 256 11.99 1.13 -32.26
N ARG A 257 11.72 -0.18 -32.24
CA ARG A 257 10.91 -0.82 -31.18
C ARG A 257 11.63 -0.76 -29.83
N LYS A 258 12.93 -1.07 -29.78
CA LYS A 258 13.76 -0.95 -28.58
C LYS A 258 13.79 0.51 -28.08
N GLU A 259 13.94 1.49 -28.96
CA GLU A 259 13.95 2.92 -28.62
C GLU A 259 12.61 3.37 -28.06
N LYS A 260 11.50 3.01 -28.70
CA LYS A 260 10.15 3.30 -28.20
C LYS A 260 9.90 2.69 -26.82
N ARG A 261 10.31 1.44 -26.59
CA ARG A 261 10.21 0.79 -25.27
C ARG A 261 11.03 1.52 -24.21
N TRP A 262 12.23 1.98 -24.56
CA TRP A 262 13.06 2.78 -23.68
C TRP A 262 12.38 4.11 -23.32
N GLU A 263 11.80 4.81 -24.30
CA GLU A 263 11.02 6.04 -24.07
C GLU A 263 9.81 5.79 -23.15
N GLU A 264 9.08 4.69 -23.38
CA GLU A 264 7.94 4.30 -22.54
C GLU A 264 8.37 4.02 -21.09
N ARG A 265 9.50 3.33 -20.88
CA ARG A 265 10.08 3.10 -19.54
C ARG A 265 10.52 4.40 -18.89
N ASP A 266 11.11 5.31 -19.67
CA ASP A 266 11.58 6.59 -19.17
C ASP A 266 10.42 7.49 -18.71
N GLU A 267 9.31 7.52 -19.47
CA GLU A 267 8.14 8.30 -19.07
C GLU A 267 7.50 7.72 -17.79
N VAL A 268 7.41 6.39 -17.67
CA VAL A 268 6.95 5.71 -16.45
C VAL A 268 7.80 6.09 -15.23
N ARG A 269 9.13 6.07 -15.37
CA ARG A 269 10.07 6.54 -14.34
C ARG A 269 9.82 8.01 -13.98
N ARG A 270 9.62 8.87 -14.97
CA ARG A 270 9.36 10.30 -14.79
C ARG A 270 8.05 10.56 -14.04
N MET A 271 6.99 9.84 -14.37
CA MET A 271 5.71 9.91 -13.67
C MET A 271 5.87 9.51 -12.20
N ALA A 272 6.57 8.40 -11.94
CA ALA A 272 6.85 7.94 -10.58
C ALA A 272 7.71 8.95 -9.80
N LEU A 273 8.68 9.60 -10.45
CA LEU A 273 9.53 10.62 -9.85
C LEU A 273 8.69 11.82 -9.38
N VAL A 274 7.86 12.38 -10.25
CA VAL A 274 7.01 13.54 -9.93
C VAL A 274 6.04 13.21 -8.79
N ALA A 275 5.41 12.03 -8.83
CA ALA A 275 4.50 11.60 -7.77
C ALA A 275 5.21 11.45 -6.42
N THR A 276 6.42 10.88 -6.42
CA THR A 276 7.22 10.69 -5.22
C THR A 276 7.75 12.03 -4.66
N GLU A 277 8.17 12.95 -5.54
CA GLU A 277 8.59 14.31 -5.15
C GLU A 277 7.46 15.08 -4.47
N LEU A 278 6.22 14.95 -4.95
CA LEU A 278 5.05 15.58 -4.32
C LEU A 278 4.82 15.06 -2.90
N VAL A 279 4.97 13.75 -2.68
CA VAL A 279 4.88 13.15 -1.34
C VAL A 279 6.01 13.67 -0.45
N ALA A 280 7.23 13.74 -0.97
CA ALA A 280 8.39 14.25 -0.25
C ALA A 280 8.22 15.71 0.19
N GLN A 281 7.71 16.58 -0.70
CA GLN A 281 7.42 17.98 -0.39
C GLN A 281 6.40 18.10 0.76
N ARG A 282 5.30 17.35 0.70
CA ARG A 282 4.29 17.35 1.77
C ARG A 282 4.86 16.83 3.09
N MET A 283 5.78 15.86 3.06
CA MET A 283 6.50 15.42 4.26
C MET A 283 7.41 16.51 4.81
N ASP A 284 8.15 17.21 3.94
CA ASP A 284 9.02 18.30 4.35
C ASP A 284 8.23 19.43 5.03
N GLU A 285 7.08 19.80 4.46
CA GLU A 285 6.14 20.77 5.07
C GLU A 285 5.67 20.32 6.47
N LEU A 286 5.22 19.07 6.59
CA LEU A 286 4.77 18.50 7.87
C LEU A 286 5.89 18.50 8.91
N MET A 287 7.10 18.12 8.50
CA MET A 287 8.27 17.95 9.36
C MET A 287 8.97 19.27 9.72
N THR A 288 8.46 20.42 9.29
CA THR A 288 8.94 21.74 9.76
C THR A 288 8.58 22.00 11.23
N THR A 289 7.50 21.40 11.74
CA THR A 289 6.97 21.68 13.07
C THR A 289 7.21 20.53 14.05
N PRO A 290 7.71 20.81 15.27
CA PRO A 290 7.69 19.82 16.34
C PRO A 290 6.25 19.43 16.70
N PRO A 291 5.94 18.14 16.96
CA PRO A 291 6.85 16.99 17.16
C PRO A 291 7.25 16.22 15.90
N TYR A 292 6.74 16.59 14.72
CA TYR A 292 6.92 15.80 13.50
C TYR A 292 8.37 15.81 13.01
N SER A 293 9.10 16.89 13.28
CA SER A 293 10.53 17.04 12.99
C SER A 293 11.41 15.96 13.63
N ASP A 294 11.01 15.47 14.81
CA ASP A 294 11.84 14.60 15.66
C ASP A 294 11.34 13.14 15.62
N SER A 295 10.24 12.88 14.91
CA SER A 295 9.69 11.54 14.77
C SER A 295 10.65 10.65 13.99
N LYS A 296 11.21 9.64 14.66
CA LYS A 296 12.10 8.64 14.04
C LYS A 296 11.44 7.96 12.84
N VAL A 297 10.15 7.67 12.92
CA VAL A 297 9.40 7.00 11.85
C VAL A 297 9.27 7.90 10.62
N LEU A 298 8.95 9.18 10.81
CA LEU A 298 8.86 10.15 9.69
C LEU A 298 10.23 10.43 9.09
N LEU A 299 11.27 10.59 9.92
CA LEU A 299 12.66 10.75 9.46
C LEU A 299 13.11 9.55 8.63
N ARG A 300 12.81 8.33 9.09
CA ARG A 300 13.14 7.08 8.37
C ARG A 300 12.43 7.03 7.03
N LEU A 301 11.11 7.27 7.03
CA LEU A 301 10.30 7.24 5.82
C LEU A 301 10.77 8.30 4.81
N ARG A 302 11.09 9.52 5.26
CA ARG A 302 11.60 10.60 4.40
C ARG A 302 12.97 10.27 3.81
N GLY A 303 13.84 9.61 4.59
CA GLY A 303 15.14 9.13 4.15
C GLY A 303 15.01 8.04 3.08
N MET A 304 14.11 7.07 3.28
CA MET A 304 13.82 6.03 2.28
C MET A 304 13.26 6.63 0.98
N ILE A 305 12.38 7.63 1.08
CA ILE A 305 11.88 8.35 -0.10
C ILE A 305 12.99 9.09 -0.81
N ALA A 306 13.92 9.73 -0.10
CA ALA A 306 15.08 10.39 -0.72
C ALA A 306 15.91 9.38 -1.54
N LEU A 307 16.20 8.20 -0.98
CA LEU A 307 16.88 7.14 -1.74
C LEU A 307 16.11 6.73 -2.99
N TYR A 308 14.80 6.53 -2.87
CA TYR A 308 13.95 6.17 -4.00
C TYR A 308 13.88 7.26 -5.09
N ILE A 309 13.79 8.54 -4.71
CA ILE A 309 13.90 9.69 -5.64
C ILE A 309 15.26 9.69 -6.32
N GLY A 310 16.33 9.42 -5.56
CA GLY A 310 17.69 9.33 -6.09
C GLY A 310 17.84 8.26 -7.17
N ASP A 311 17.22 7.09 -6.98
CA ASP A 311 17.21 6.02 -7.98
C ASP A 311 16.36 6.40 -9.21
N LEU A 312 15.23 7.07 -9.03
CA LEU A 312 14.37 7.54 -10.12
C LEU A 312 14.96 8.71 -10.92
N CYS A 313 15.87 9.48 -10.33
CA CYS A 313 16.49 10.65 -10.95
C CYS A 313 17.47 10.31 -12.08
N VAL A 314 17.99 9.08 -12.12
CA VAL A 314 18.94 8.62 -13.14
C VAL A 314 18.19 7.83 -14.23
N PRO A 315 18.10 8.34 -15.47
CA PRO A 315 17.55 7.58 -16.59
C PRO A 315 18.41 6.35 -16.92
N GLU A 316 17.79 5.32 -17.48
CA GLU A 316 18.50 4.20 -18.09
C GLU A 316 19.23 4.69 -19.35
N LYS A 317 20.48 4.26 -19.56
CA LYS A 317 21.24 4.67 -20.74
C LYS A 317 20.70 3.96 -21.98
N TRP A 318 20.53 4.71 -23.06
CA TRP A 318 20.20 4.14 -24.37
C TRP A 318 21.48 3.63 -25.07
N GLU A 319 21.60 2.30 -25.22
CA GLU A 319 22.77 1.66 -25.84
C GLU A 319 22.99 2.08 -27.31
N GLY A 320 21.94 2.51 -28.01
CA GLY A 320 22.05 2.94 -29.40
C GLY A 320 22.78 4.26 -29.62
N ASP A 321 23.12 5.01 -28.56
CA ASP A 321 23.88 6.26 -28.66
C ASP A 321 25.39 6.03 -28.90
N GLU A 322 25.95 4.91 -28.44
CA GLU A 322 27.39 4.59 -28.57
C GLU A 322 27.82 4.43 -30.05
N GLU A 323 26.91 3.92 -30.90
CA GLU A 323 27.15 3.68 -32.33
C GLU A 323 27.40 4.99 -33.13
N TRP A 324 26.91 6.13 -32.63
CA TRP A 324 26.95 7.43 -33.33
C TRP A 324 28.00 8.40 -32.77
N LEU A 325 28.48 8.18 -31.54
CA LEU A 325 29.54 8.99 -30.92
C LEU A 325 30.91 8.75 -31.56
N GLY A 326 31.15 7.58 -32.18
CA GLY A 326 32.43 7.22 -32.82
C GLY A 326 32.61 7.64 -34.29
N LYS A 327 31.53 8.03 -34.99
CA LYS A 327 31.61 8.46 -36.41
C LYS A 327 31.82 9.97 -36.46
N ILE A 328 32.86 10.46 -37.15
CA ILE A 328 33.15 11.91 -37.23
C ILE A 328 32.46 12.56 -38.43
N ARG A 329 32.29 11.84 -39.55
CA ARG A 329 31.57 12.30 -40.75
C ARG A 329 30.12 11.82 -40.76
N GLY A 330 29.19 12.74 -40.96
CA GLY A 330 27.76 12.48 -41.11
C GLY A 330 27.02 13.73 -41.62
N GLY A 331 25.93 13.53 -42.35
CA GLY A 331 25.00 14.59 -42.75
C GLY A 331 24.13 15.09 -41.60
N ALA A 332 23.17 15.97 -41.90
CA ALA A 332 22.33 16.64 -40.89
C ALA A 332 21.61 15.66 -39.93
N VAL A 333 21.11 14.52 -40.44
CA VAL A 333 20.42 13.50 -39.64
C VAL A 333 21.34 12.83 -38.61
N GLU A 334 22.63 12.65 -38.91
CA GLU A 334 23.60 12.14 -37.94
C GLU A 334 23.97 13.21 -36.89
N ALA A 335 23.95 14.49 -37.25
CA ALA A 335 24.18 15.58 -36.30
C ALA A 335 23.05 15.68 -35.25
N ASP A 336 21.80 15.51 -35.67
CA ASP A 336 20.62 15.51 -34.79
C ASP A 336 20.68 14.35 -33.78
N LYS A 337 21.03 13.14 -34.23
CA LYS A 337 21.19 11.98 -33.35
C LYS A 337 22.31 12.17 -32.32
N ARG A 338 23.45 12.74 -32.72
CA ARG A 338 24.54 13.07 -31.78
C ARG A 338 24.11 14.14 -30.77
N PHE A 339 23.28 15.10 -31.19
CA PHE A 339 22.74 16.11 -30.28
C PHE A 339 21.82 15.47 -29.23
N LEU A 340 20.92 14.58 -29.66
CA LEU A 340 20.05 13.81 -28.75
C LEU A 340 20.87 12.94 -27.79
N GLY A 341 21.88 12.22 -28.26
CA GLY A 341 22.75 11.42 -27.40
C GLY A 341 23.48 12.27 -26.35
N ARG A 342 24.03 13.43 -26.73
CA ARG A 342 24.63 14.38 -25.77
C ARG A 342 23.62 14.91 -24.76
N GLN A 343 22.38 15.14 -25.18
CA GLN A 343 21.30 15.57 -24.29
C GLN A 343 20.97 14.47 -23.27
N ARG A 344 20.82 13.21 -23.72
CA ARG A 344 20.59 12.04 -22.85
C ARG A 344 21.75 11.84 -21.87
N ASP A 345 23.00 11.91 -22.32
CA ASP A 345 24.18 11.84 -21.44
C ASP A 345 24.21 12.98 -20.41
N ALA A 346 23.78 14.17 -20.81
CA ALA A 346 23.66 15.30 -19.90
C ALA A 346 22.55 15.11 -18.87
N GLU A 347 21.46 14.46 -19.23
CA GLU A 347 20.40 14.07 -18.30
C GLU A 347 20.86 13.02 -17.30
N VAL A 348 21.60 11.99 -17.75
CA VAL A 348 22.18 10.96 -16.87
C VAL A 348 23.14 11.59 -15.86
N ARG A 349 24.01 12.50 -16.30
CA ARG A 349 24.94 13.21 -15.40
C ARG A 349 24.20 14.08 -14.37
N ARG A 350 23.23 14.88 -14.83
CA ARG A 350 22.38 15.70 -13.94
C ARG A 350 21.57 14.84 -12.96
N GLY A 351 21.13 13.67 -13.42
CA GLY A 351 20.48 12.67 -12.58
C GLY A 351 21.42 12.12 -11.51
N GLY A 352 22.67 11.83 -11.87
CA GLY A 352 23.72 11.39 -10.95
C GLY A 352 24.02 12.41 -9.85
N GLU A 353 24.21 13.67 -10.22
CA GLU A 353 24.39 14.77 -9.26
C GLU A 353 23.19 14.87 -8.30
N ARG A 354 21.95 14.81 -8.82
CA ARG A 354 20.74 14.80 -7.97
C ARG A 354 20.65 13.57 -7.08
N ARG A 355 21.05 12.39 -7.55
CA ARG A 355 21.08 11.16 -6.75
C ARG A 355 22.04 11.30 -5.57
N GLU A 356 23.21 11.90 -5.78
CA GLU A 356 24.15 12.17 -4.70
C GLU A 356 23.59 13.17 -3.68
N ASP A 357 22.92 14.22 -4.14
CA ASP A 357 22.24 15.18 -3.26
C ASP A 357 21.16 14.50 -2.41
N GLU A 358 20.32 13.66 -3.02
CA GLU A 358 19.31 12.88 -2.29
C GLU A 358 19.93 11.87 -1.32
N ARG A 359 21.02 11.20 -1.70
CA ARG A 359 21.77 10.32 -0.79
C ARG A 359 22.32 11.11 0.40
N ARG A 360 22.83 12.32 0.18
CA ARG A 360 23.31 13.19 1.27
C ARG A 360 22.16 13.61 2.19
N ARG A 361 20.98 13.93 1.63
CA ARG A 361 19.77 14.20 2.42
C ARG A 361 19.37 12.97 3.25
N ALA A 362 19.34 11.79 2.63
CA ALA A 362 19.01 10.53 3.30
C ALA A 362 19.97 10.25 4.47
N ARG A 363 21.29 10.37 4.24
CA ARG A 363 22.32 10.26 5.31
C ARG A 363 22.04 11.22 6.47
N GLY A 364 21.73 12.48 6.17
CA GLY A 364 21.40 13.47 7.21
C GLY A 364 20.14 13.12 8.02
N LEU A 365 19.15 12.49 7.39
CA LEU A 365 17.92 12.04 8.05
C LEU A 365 18.16 10.78 8.90
N PHE A 366 18.88 9.80 8.37
CA PHE A 366 19.22 8.56 9.11
C PHE A 366 20.17 8.82 10.27
N GLY A 367 21.13 9.74 10.10
CA GLY A 367 22.02 10.17 11.19
C GLY A 367 21.26 10.79 12.37
N LYS A 368 20.16 11.52 12.14
CA LYS A 368 19.30 12.04 13.22
C LYS A 368 18.62 10.94 14.04
N ILE A 369 18.46 9.75 13.48
CA ILE A 369 17.84 8.59 14.14
C ILE A 369 18.90 7.76 14.89
N GLY A 370 20.19 8.02 14.67
CA GLY A 370 21.29 7.22 15.19
C GLY A 370 21.54 5.95 14.38
N VAL A 371 21.06 5.87 13.14
CA VAL A 371 21.40 4.77 12.23
C VAL A 371 22.77 5.06 11.64
N GLU A 372 23.75 4.23 11.99
CA GLU A 372 25.10 4.28 11.45
C GLU A 372 25.05 3.78 9.99
N TRP A 373 25.59 4.58 9.06
CA TRP A 373 25.58 4.28 7.64
C TRP A 373 27.00 3.86 7.27
N ASP A 374 27.25 2.56 7.16
CA ASP A 374 28.53 2.04 6.66
C ASP A 374 28.51 2.06 5.13
N ASP A 375 29.60 2.53 4.51
CA ASP A 375 29.75 2.66 3.06
C ASP A 375 30.10 1.32 2.38
N GLY A 376 30.05 0.20 3.13
CA GLY A 376 30.29 -1.15 2.62
C GLY A 376 29.10 -1.70 1.81
N ASP A 377 29.40 -2.51 0.79
CA ASP A 377 28.44 -3.19 -0.09
C ASP A 377 27.48 -4.19 0.62
N GLU A 378 27.44 -4.19 1.96
CA GLU A 378 26.45 -4.95 2.72
C GLU A 378 25.15 -4.15 2.78
N ALA A 379 24.10 -4.76 2.22
CA ALA A 379 22.74 -4.27 2.30
C ALA A 379 22.44 -3.79 3.72
N LEU A 380 21.88 -2.58 3.84
CA LEU A 380 21.42 -2.03 5.11
C LEU A 380 20.69 -3.10 5.91
N ASP A 381 21.28 -3.52 7.03
CA ASP A 381 20.60 -4.30 8.06
C ASP A 381 19.55 -3.38 8.70
N LEU A 382 18.45 -3.18 7.97
CA LEU A 382 17.21 -2.60 8.44
C LEU A 382 16.54 -3.66 9.31
N ASP A 383 17.15 -3.93 10.48
CA ASP A 383 16.52 -4.76 11.48
C ASP A 383 15.17 -4.13 11.83
N LEU A 384 14.12 -4.83 11.40
CA LEU A 384 12.72 -4.46 11.59
C LEU A 384 12.27 -4.84 13.01
N THR A 385 13.18 -4.78 13.99
CA THR A 385 12.86 -4.96 15.39
C THR A 385 11.94 -3.82 15.81
N LEU A 386 10.66 -4.20 15.89
CA LEU A 386 9.60 -3.54 16.63
C LEU A 386 9.95 -3.62 18.14
N GLU A 387 11.17 -3.22 18.51
CA GLU A 387 11.65 -3.16 19.89
C GLU A 387 11.06 -1.91 20.54
N GLY A 388 9.89 -2.10 21.14
CA GLY A 388 9.20 -1.06 21.88
C GLY A 388 7.84 -1.45 22.44
N TYR A 389 7.54 -2.75 22.54
CA TYR A 389 6.37 -3.25 23.26
C TYR A 389 6.76 -4.35 24.25
N GLU A 390 7.74 -4.05 25.11
CA GLU A 390 7.81 -4.69 26.42
C GLU A 390 6.68 -4.09 27.27
N GLY A 391 5.57 -4.81 27.31
CA GLY A 391 4.55 -4.57 28.31
C GLY A 391 5.06 -5.09 29.63
N ASP A 392 5.38 -4.18 30.55
CA ASP A 392 5.53 -4.52 31.97
C ASP A 392 4.19 -5.09 32.48
N GLU A 393 4.29 -6.26 33.13
CA GLU A 393 3.22 -6.97 33.83
C GLU A 393 2.63 -6.19 35.03
#